data_AF-A0A0Q8BUM9-F1
#
_entry.id   AF-A0A0Q8BUM9-F1
#
_cell.length_a   1.000
_cell.length_b   1.000
_cell.length_c   1.000
_cell.angle_alpha   90.00
_cell.angle_beta   90.00
_cell.angle_gamma   90.00
#
_symmetry.space_group_name_H-M   'P 1'
#
loop_
_entity.id
_entity.type
_entity.pdbx_description
1 polymer ?
#
loop_
_entity_poly.entity_id
_entity_poly.type
_entity_poly.pdbx_seq_one_letter_code
_entity_poly.pdbx_strand_id
1 'polypeptide(L)'
;MVREDWTFKDLIAAGWSEADLEWERRTEDSLSALAEGRVDEARAGFANALRLARAGFAANDPRLAASLSNQAAAVATENGSGTGQIRAAAAQAWSACDSWIDKMTAPRTARSSMFHLRMERLHRPAYEERWRVKGRELLADVREEVCADETLEFVGRHEAAERVARWHRERPVTLSDPRKLMAAVILLAAREKRFGINGDALPREEGRLQQQ
;
A
#
# COMPACT_ATOMS: atom_id res chain seq x y z
N MET A 1 -10.95 -16.18 -4.37
CA MET A 1 -9.72 -15.52 -4.87
C MET A 1 -9.11 -16.43 -5.94
N VAL A 2 -8.87 -15.95 -7.16
CA VAL A 2 -8.19 -16.76 -8.20
C VAL A 2 -6.72 -16.83 -7.82
N ARG A 3 -6.21 -18.03 -7.57
CA ARG A 3 -4.78 -18.25 -7.30
C ARG A 3 -4.03 -18.04 -8.61
N GLU A 4 -3.14 -17.06 -8.65
CA GLU A 4 -2.30 -16.82 -9.82
C GLU A 4 -1.14 -17.82 -9.78
N ASP A 5 -1.16 -18.80 -10.68
CA ASP A 5 -0.13 -19.83 -10.77
C ASP A 5 1.03 -19.34 -11.64
N TRP A 6 1.83 -18.40 -11.11
CA TRP A 6 3.05 -17.93 -11.76
C TRP A 6 4.18 -18.95 -11.60
N THR A 7 4.87 -19.29 -12.69
CA THR A 7 6.05 -20.15 -12.61
C THR A 7 7.27 -19.35 -12.16
N PHE A 8 8.28 -20.03 -11.62
CA PHE A 8 9.58 -19.42 -11.31
C PHE A 8 10.19 -18.68 -12.51
N LYS A 9 10.00 -19.23 -13.72
CA LYS A 9 10.48 -18.60 -14.97
C LYS A 9 9.78 -17.27 -15.25
N ASP A 10 8.48 -17.17 -14.98
CA ASP A 10 7.72 -15.93 -15.18
C ASP A 10 8.18 -14.84 -14.20
N LEU A 11 8.46 -15.22 -12.95
CA LEU A 11 9.00 -14.31 -11.94
C LEU A 11 10.34 -13.73 -12.38
N ILE A 12 11.30 -14.59 -12.75
CA ILE A 12 12.62 -14.14 -13.21
C ILE A 12 12.51 -13.24 -14.43
N ALA A 13 11.67 -13.59 -15.42
CA ALA A 13 11.47 -12.78 -16.62
C ALA A 13 10.88 -11.39 -16.31
N ALA A 14 10.08 -11.27 -15.25
CA ALA A 14 9.49 -10.01 -14.81
C ALA A 14 10.36 -9.20 -13.85
N GLY A 15 11.51 -9.72 -13.40
CA GLY A 15 12.29 -9.10 -12.31
C GLY A 15 11.57 -9.19 -10.96
N TRP A 16 10.81 -10.26 -10.76
CA TRP A 16 10.14 -10.63 -9.53
C TRP A 16 10.81 -11.85 -8.90
N SER A 17 10.64 -11.95 -7.60
CA SER A 17 11.07 -13.01 -6.70
C SER A 17 9.85 -13.57 -5.98
N GLU A 18 10.00 -14.73 -5.36
CA GLU A 18 8.94 -15.28 -4.50
C GLU A 18 8.62 -14.35 -3.31
N ALA A 19 9.62 -13.61 -2.81
CA ALA A 19 9.42 -12.64 -1.74
C ALA A 19 8.48 -11.50 -2.16
N ASP A 20 8.48 -11.11 -3.42
CA ASP A 20 7.57 -10.08 -3.93
C ASP A 20 6.10 -10.53 -3.87
N LEU A 21 5.81 -11.76 -4.33
CA LEU A 21 4.46 -12.35 -4.28
C LEU A 21 4.03 -12.67 -2.86
N GLU A 22 4.93 -13.23 -2.05
CA GLU A 22 4.62 -13.61 -0.68
C GLU A 22 4.34 -12.40 0.19
N TRP A 23 5.09 -11.30 0.00
CA TRP A 23 4.82 -10.03 0.65
C TRP A 23 3.44 -9.47 0.25
N GLU A 24 3.11 -9.48 -1.05
CA GLU A 24 1.83 -8.98 -1.56
C GLU A 24 0.66 -9.75 -0.93
N ARG A 25 0.72 -11.09 -1.02
CA ARG A 25 -0.30 -12.00 -0.45
C ARG A 25 -0.48 -11.79 1.04
N ARG A 26 0.61 -11.74 1.81
CA ARG A 26 0.53 -11.55 3.27
C ARG A 26 -0.05 -10.20 3.64
N THR A 27 0.28 -9.15 2.92
CA THR A 27 -0.23 -7.80 3.21
C THR A 27 -1.72 -7.73 2.90
N GLU A 28 -2.16 -8.33 1.79
CA GLU A 28 -3.57 -8.48 1.42
C GLU A 28 -4.36 -9.31 2.45
N ASP A 29 -3.82 -10.46 2.88
CA ASP A 29 -4.43 -11.32 3.91
C ASP A 29 -4.55 -10.57 5.26
N SER A 30 -3.50 -9.81 5.63
CA SER A 30 -3.47 -9.03 6.88
C SER A 30 -4.49 -7.88 6.85
N LEU A 31 -4.62 -7.20 5.72
CA LEU A 31 -5.61 -6.13 5.56
C LEU A 31 -7.05 -6.69 5.52
N SER A 32 -7.24 -7.88 4.96
CA SER A 32 -8.52 -8.60 5.00
C SER A 32 -8.88 -9.02 6.42
N ALA A 33 -7.92 -9.51 7.21
CA ALA A 33 -8.12 -9.79 8.62
C ALA A 33 -8.51 -8.53 9.41
N LEU A 34 -7.88 -7.38 9.11
CA LEU A 34 -8.26 -6.10 9.70
C LEU A 34 -9.70 -5.70 9.32
N ALA A 35 -10.09 -5.86 8.06
CA ALA A 35 -11.45 -5.59 7.58
C ALA A 35 -12.51 -6.44 8.31
N GLU A 36 -12.18 -7.68 8.64
CA GLU A 36 -13.04 -8.61 9.39
C GLU A 36 -12.98 -8.39 10.92
N GLY A 37 -12.16 -7.46 11.40
CA GLY A 37 -11.98 -7.19 12.84
C GLY A 37 -11.08 -8.18 13.56
N ARG A 38 -10.37 -9.06 12.85
CA ARG A 38 -9.36 -9.99 13.38
C ARG A 38 -8.02 -9.27 13.58
N VAL A 39 -8.01 -8.30 14.51
CA VAL A 39 -6.90 -7.34 14.68
C VAL A 39 -5.59 -8.04 15.05
N ASP A 40 -5.60 -9.04 15.94
CA ASP A 40 -4.37 -9.72 16.37
C ASP A 40 -3.71 -10.50 15.22
N GLU A 41 -4.53 -11.11 14.36
CA GLU A 41 -4.06 -11.81 13.17
C GLU A 41 -3.48 -10.81 12.16
N ALA A 42 -4.13 -9.66 11.96
CA ALA A 42 -3.60 -8.59 11.12
C ALA A 42 -2.23 -8.09 11.64
N ARG A 43 -2.07 -7.89 12.96
CA ARG A 43 -0.77 -7.50 13.56
C ARG A 43 0.31 -8.53 13.28
N ALA A 44 0.03 -9.81 13.55
CA ALA A 44 0.99 -10.88 13.28
C ALA A 44 1.35 -10.97 11.79
N GLY A 45 0.36 -10.78 10.92
CA GLY A 45 0.53 -10.73 9.47
C GLY A 45 1.42 -9.58 9.01
N PHE A 46 1.21 -8.36 9.49
CA PHE A 46 2.05 -7.20 9.18
C PHE A 46 3.48 -7.34 9.72
N ALA A 47 3.65 -7.91 10.92
CA ALA A 47 4.99 -8.22 11.45
C ALA A 47 5.74 -9.22 10.57
N ASN A 48 5.03 -10.24 10.04
CA ASN A 48 5.60 -11.18 9.07
C ASN A 48 5.98 -10.50 7.75
N ALA A 49 5.11 -9.63 7.22
CA ALA A 49 5.36 -8.88 5.99
C ALA A 49 6.58 -7.96 6.13
N LEU A 50 6.73 -7.28 7.26
CA LEU A 50 7.92 -6.45 7.53
C LEU A 50 9.21 -7.26 7.57
N ARG A 51 9.20 -8.47 8.16
CA ARG A 51 10.37 -9.34 8.16
C ARG A 51 10.80 -9.72 6.75
N LEU A 52 9.84 -10.08 5.90
CA LEU A 52 10.10 -10.40 4.50
C LEU A 52 10.64 -9.17 3.75
N ALA A 53 10.03 -8.00 3.94
CA ALA A 53 10.46 -6.77 3.30
C ALA A 53 11.89 -6.38 3.68
N ARG A 54 12.25 -6.50 4.97
CA ARG A 54 13.62 -6.23 5.44
C ARG A 54 14.66 -7.18 4.88
N ALA A 55 14.28 -8.44 4.63
CA ALA A 55 15.20 -9.44 4.09
C ALA A 55 15.32 -9.36 2.56
N GLY A 56 14.26 -8.95 1.86
CA GLY A 56 14.16 -9.06 0.41
C GLY A 56 14.23 -7.74 -0.37
N PHE A 57 13.92 -6.59 0.25
CA PHE A 57 13.74 -5.33 -0.47
C PHE A 57 14.80 -4.29 -0.10
N ALA A 58 15.09 -3.40 -1.05
CA ALA A 58 15.98 -2.28 -0.84
C ALA A 58 15.38 -1.24 0.12
N ALA A 59 16.24 -0.44 0.75
CA ALA A 59 15.81 0.60 1.71
C ALA A 59 14.88 1.67 1.10
N ASN A 60 14.93 1.86 -0.22
CA ASN A 60 14.10 2.78 -0.97
C ASN A 60 12.86 2.12 -1.62
N ASP A 61 12.60 0.83 -1.35
CA ASP A 61 11.45 0.15 -1.94
C ASP A 61 10.15 0.54 -1.21
N PRO A 62 9.09 0.96 -1.93
CA PRO A 62 7.83 1.39 -1.33
C PRO A 62 7.17 0.30 -0.47
N ARG A 63 7.43 -0.98 -0.73
CA ARG A 63 6.86 -2.09 0.05
C ARG A 63 7.50 -2.23 1.42
N LEU A 64 8.78 -1.89 1.54
CA LEU A 64 9.43 -1.77 2.84
C LEU A 64 8.85 -0.60 3.63
N ALA A 65 8.66 0.55 2.97
CA ALA A 65 8.05 1.72 3.60
C ALA A 65 6.63 1.42 4.11
N ALA A 66 5.78 0.80 3.28
CA ALA A 66 4.44 0.37 3.68
C ALA A 66 4.46 -0.63 4.84
N SER A 67 5.39 -1.59 4.83
CA SER A 67 5.51 -2.56 5.93
C SER A 67 5.92 -1.90 7.25
N LEU A 68 6.81 -0.91 7.21
CA LEU A 68 7.21 -0.14 8.38
C LEU A 68 6.04 0.68 8.92
N SER A 69 5.26 1.34 8.04
CA SER A 69 4.05 2.08 8.41
C SER A 69 3.01 1.16 9.08
N ASN A 70 2.72 0.00 8.48
CA ASN A 70 1.77 -0.97 9.03
C ASN A 70 2.23 -1.50 10.40
N GLN A 71 3.52 -1.77 10.57
CA GLN A 71 4.06 -2.18 11.86
C GLN A 71 4.01 -1.05 12.90
N ALA A 72 4.28 0.20 12.51
CA ALA A 72 4.18 1.33 13.41
C ALA A 72 2.74 1.48 13.94
N ALA A 73 1.73 1.37 13.07
CA ALA A 73 0.32 1.31 13.46
C ALA A 73 0.01 0.10 14.36
N ALA A 74 0.62 -1.07 14.07
CA ALA A 74 0.45 -2.28 14.85
C ALA A 74 1.02 -2.21 16.28
N VAL A 75 2.06 -1.42 16.53
CA VAL A 75 2.66 -1.30 17.88
C VAL A 75 2.18 -0.06 18.63
N ALA A 76 1.68 0.96 17.92
CA ALA A 76 1.16 2.19 18.52
C ALA A 76 -0.01 1.95 19.49
N THR A 77 -0.78 0.88 19.29
CA THR A 77 -1.88 0.49 20.17
C THR A 77 -1.41 -0.15 21.49
N GLU A 78 -0.15 -0.56 21.58
CA GLU A 78 0.41 -1.30 22.72
C GLU A 78 1.28 -0.41 23.63
N ASN A 79 0.93 0.86 23.87
CA ASN A 79 1.61 1.78 24.83
C ASN A 79 3.16 1.77 24.81
N GLY A 80 3.78 1.35 23.70
CA GLY A 80 5.14 0.81 23.71
C GLY A 80 6.20 1.85 23.40
N SER A 81 7.23 1.91 24.24
CA SER A 81 8.49 2.58 23.92
C SER A 81 9.12 1.94 22.67
N GLY A 82 9.16 2.66 21.55
CA GLY A 82 9.72 2.15 20.28
C GLY A 82 8.94 2.55 19.03
N THR A 83 7.66 2.93 19.18
CA THR A 83 6.79 3.37 18.06
C THR A 83 7.41 4.53 17.27
N GLY A 84 8.05 5.48 17.96
CA GLY A 84 8.71 6.63 17.31
C GLY A 84 9.85 6.23 16.38
N GLN A 85 10.62 5.19 16.71
CA GLN A 85 11.73 4.73 15.85
C GLN A 85 11.23 4.05 14.59
N ILE A 86 10.22 3.17 14.72
CA ILE A 86 9.63 2.49 13.55
C ILE A 86 8.93 3.50 12.65
N ARG A 87 8.23 4.50 13.23
CA ARG A 87 7.63 5.60 12.48
C ARG A 87 8.68 6.42 11.73
N ALA A 88 9.75 6.83 12.41
CA ALA A 88 10.84 7.59 11.77
C ALA A 88 11.47 6.80 10.61
N ALA A 89 11.66 5.49 10.79
CA ALA A 89 12.13 4.61 9.72
C ALA A 89 11.13 4.53 8.55
N ALA A 90 9.82 4.48 8.82
CA ALA A 90 8.79 4.50 7.79
C ALA A 90 8.83 5.81 6.98
N ALA A 91 8.87 6.96 7.65
CA ALA A 91 8.95 8.28 7.01
C ALA A 91 10.23 8.43 6.17
N GLN A 92 11.38 7.95 6.68
CA GLN A 92 12.63 7.92 5.93
C GLN A 92 12.54 7.02 4.69
N ALA A 93 11.95 5.82 4.82
CA ALA A 93 11.78 4.90 3.71
C ALA A 93 10.87 5.49 2.62
N TRP A 94 9.74 6.10 3.01
CA TRP A 94 8.87 6.81 2.07
C TRP A 94 9.59 7.96 1.37
N SER A 95 10.43 8.72 2.08
CA SER A 95 11.23 9.81 1.51
C SER A 95 12.27 9.31 0.50
N ALA A 96 12.82 8.10 0.70
CA ALA A 96 13.79 7.50 -0.22
C ALA A 96 13.18 6.94 -1.51
N CYS A 97 11.85 6.72 -1.55
CA CYS A 97 11.17 6.04 -2.66
C CYS A 97 11.23 6.77 -4.01
N ASP A 98 11.53 8.07 -4.05
CA ASP A 98 11.71 8.80 -5.32
C ASP A 98 12.78 8.12 -6.21
N SER A 99 13.87 7.69 -5.60
CA SER A 99 14.96 6.99 -6.29
C SER A 99 14.57 5.60 -6.82
N TRP A 100 13.53 4.97 -6.26
CA TRP A 100 12.95 3.74 -6.77
C TRP A 100 12.04 4.04 -7.97
N ILE A 101 11.23 5.10 -7.88
CA ILE A 101 10.37 5.54 -8.98
C ILE A 101 11.18 5.92 -10.22
N ASP A 102 12.30 6.61 -10.04
CA ASP A 102 13.17 6.99 -11.16
C ASP A 102 13.65 5.78 -11.98
N LYS A 103 13.76 4.61 -11.32
CA LYS A 103 14.20 3.34 -11.94
C LYS A 103 13.03 2.47 -12.39
N MET A 104 11.80 2.85 -12.07
CA MET A 104 10.60 2.10 -12.39
C MET A 104 10.48 1.87 -13.90
N THR A 105 10.11 0.65 -14.27
CA THR A 105 9.84 0.26 -15.65
C THR A 105 8.35 0.08 -15.91
N ALA A 106 7.89 0.49 -17.09
CA ALA A 106 6.48 0.31 -17.48
C ALA A 106 6.17 -1.17 -17.77
N PRO A 107 4.93 -1.65 -17.56
CA PRO A 107 4.56 -3.01 -17.92
C PRO A 107 4.74 -3.21 -19.43
N ARG A 108 5.25 -4.38 -19.86
CA ARG A 108 5.26 -4.75 -21.28
C ARG A 108 3.93 -5.44 -21.57
N THR A 109 3.11 -4.85 -22.44
CA THR A 109 1.84 -5.48 -22.83
C THR A 109 2.05 -6.30 -24.09
N ALA A 110 1.69 -7.58 -24.09
CA ALA A 110 1.69 -8.37 -25.31
C ALA A 110 0.67 -7.76 -26.29
N ARG A 111 1.13 -7.29 -27.46
CA ARG A 111 0.27 -6.74 -28.53
C ARG A 111 0.44 -7.55 -29.82
N SER A 112 -0.67 -7.83 -30.48
CA SER A 112 -0.80 -8.81 -31.55
C SER A 112 -0.31 -8.36 -32.95
N SER A 113 0.33 -7.19 -33.10
CA SER A 113 0.89 -6.79 -34.40
C SER A 113 2.26 -6.13 -34.30
N MET A 114 3.10 -6.39 -35.32
CA MET A 114 4.45 -5.83 -35.44
C MET A 114 4.46 -4.30 -35.45
N PHE A 115 3.40 -3.67 -35.96
CA PHE A 115 3.21 -2.22 -35.90
C PHE A 115 3.12 -1.72 -34.45
N HIS A 116 2.30 -2.36 -33.60
CA HIS A 116 2.19 -2.00 -32.19
C HIS A 116 3.50 -2.23 -31.43
N LEU A 117 4.25 -3.29 -31.75
CA LEU A 117 5.56 -3.52 -31.16
C LEU A 117 6.58 -2.43 -31.53
N ARG A 118 6.54 -1.94 -32.78
CA ARG A 118 7.38 -0.80 -33.21
C ARG A 118 6.98 0.50 -32.53
N MET A 119 5.67 0.78 -32.43
CA MET A 119 5.16 1.97 -31.74
C MET A 119 5.46 1.94 -30.24
N GLU A 120 5.29 0.79 -29.58
CA GLU A 120 5.67 0.63 -28.17
C GLU A 120 7.17 0.87 -27.99
N ARG A 121 8.02 0.32 -28.85
CA ARG A 121 9.46 0.56 -28.78
C ARG A 121 9.82 2.04 -28.96
N LEU A 122 9.18 2.72 -29.91
CA LEU A 122 9.43 4.14 -30.20
C LEU A 122 9.00 5.06 -29.05
N HIS A 123 7.86 4.77 -28.40
CA HIS A 123 7.30 5.60 -27.34
C HIS A 123 7.55 5.07 -25.93
N ARG A 124 8.37 4.01 -25.77
CA ARG A 124 8.67 3.38 -24.49
C ARG A 124 9.11 4.37 -23.41
N PRO A 125 10.04 5.31 -23.68
CA PRO A 125 10.44 6.28 -22.66
C PRO A 125 9.29 7.16 -22.18
N ALA A 126 8.37 7.53 -23.07
CA ALA A 126 7.20 8.33 -22.72
C ALA A 126 6.19 7.55 -21.86
N TYR A 127 6.02 6.25 -22.11
CA TYR A 127 5.18 5.38 -21.26
C TYR A 127 5.77 5.19 -19.87
N GLU A 128 7.08 4.99 -19.78
CA GLU A 128 7.80 4.90 -18.51
C GLU A 128 7.66 6.21 -17.74
N GLU A 129 7.88 7.36 -18.38
CA GLU A 129 7.74 8.65 -17.71
C GLU A 129 6.32 8.90 -17.19
N ARG A 130 5.28 8.52 -17.94
CA ARG A 130 3.90 8.63 -17.46
C ARG A 130 3.66 7.80 -16.20
N TRP A 131 4.22 6.59 -16.13
CA TRP A 131 4.15 5.79 -14.93
C TRP A 131 4.92 6.43 -13.77
N ARG A 132 6.09 7.02 -14.02
CA ARG A 132 6.86 7.73 -12.99
C ARG A 132 6.14 8.95 -12.46
N VAL A 133 5.50 9.75 -13.32
CA VAL A 133 4.62 10.86 -12.91
C VAL A 133 3.50 10.34 -12.02
N LYS A 134 2.78 9.30 -12.46
CA LYS A 134 1.71 8.68 -11.65
C LYS A 134 2.23 8.15 -10.31
N GLY A 135 3.42 7.56 -10.31
CA GLY A 135 4.04 7.05 -9.09
C GLY A 135 4.38 8.18 -8.11
N ARG A 136 4.90 9.31 -8.60
CA ARG A 136 5.18 10.48 -7.76
C ARG A 136 3.92 11.06 -7.14
N GLU A 137 2.82 11.13 -7.90
CA GLU A 137 1.49 11.51 -7.37
C GLU A 137 1.08 10.57 -6.23
N LEU A 138 1.14 9.25 -6.44
CA LEU A 138 0.78 8.26 -5.42
C LEU A 138 1.65 8.37 -4.16
N LEU A 139 2.95 8.65 -4.30
CA LEU A 139 3.82 8.84 -3.14
C LEU A 139 3.52 10.14 -2.39
N ALA A 140 3.17 11.21 -3.10
CA ALA A 140 2.80 12.47 -2.46
C ALA A 140 1.56 12.25 -1.58
N ASP A 141 0.52 11.61 -2.12
CA ASP A 141 -0.71 11.30 -1.37
C ASP A 141 -0.40 10.45 -0.12
N VAL A 142 0.44 9.42 -0.23
CA VAL A 142 0.82 8.58 0.91
C VAL A 142 1.62 9.38 1.94
N ARG A 143 2.58 10.20 1.52
CA ARG A 143 3.39 11.01 2.44
C ARG A 143 2.53 12.00 3.23
N GLU A 144 1.49 12.55 2.62
CA GLU A 144 0.50 13.38 3.32
C GLU A 144 -0.34 12.59 4.34
N GLU A 145 -0.52 11.29 4.14
CA GLU A 145 -1.32 10.43 5.02
C GLU A 145 -0.53 9.81 6.19
N VAL A 146 0.78 9.55 6.02
CA VAL A 146 1.58 8.77 7.00
C VAL A 146 2.92 9.38 7.43
N CYS A 147 3.35 10.51 6.88
CA CYS A 147 4.66 11.10 7.19
C CYS A 147 4.62 12.39 8.01
N ALA A 148 3.46 12.85 8.49
CA ALA A 148 3.38 13.93 9.45
C ALA A 148 3.80 13.46 10.86
N ASP A 149 3.87 14.43 11.79
CA ASP A 149 4.45 14.24 13.11
C ASP A 149 3.53 13.57 14.14
N GLU A 150 2.47 12.90 13.71
CA GLU A 150 1.51 12.22 14.59
C GLU A 150 1.79 10.71 14.75
N THR A 151 1.00 10.06 15.62
CA THR A 151 1.06 8.60 15.81
C THR A 151 0.30 7.93 14.68
N LEU A 152 0.85 6.84 14.13
CA LEU A 152 0.14 6.02 13.16
C LEU A 152 -0.83 5.07 13.88
N GLU A 153 -2.02 4.91 13.33
CA GLU A 153 -3.01 3.92 13.75
C GLU A 153 -3.45 3.08 12.55
N PHE A 154 -4.10 1.95 12.83
CA PHE A 154 -4.74 1.18 11.77
C PHE A 154 -5.94 1.95 11.20
N VAL A 155 -6.13 1.83 9.90
CA VAL A 155 -7.37 2.23 9.24
C VAL A 155 -8.56 1.46 9.83
N GLY A 156 -9.75 2.06 9.76
CA GLY A 156 -10.98 1.41 10.24
C GLY A 156 -11.35 0.17 9.41
N ARG A 157 -12.17 -0.73 9.97
CA ARG A 157 -12.63 -1.97 9.30
C ARG A 157 -13.24 -1.72 7.92
N HIS A 158 -14.07 -0.69 7.80
CA HIS A 158 -14.72 -0.33 6.53
C HIS A 158 -13.69 0.11 5.49
N GLU A 159 -12.78 1.01 5.87
CA GLU A 159 -11.71 1.50 5.01
C GLU A 159 -10.75 0.37 4.59
N ALA A 160 -10.43 -0.56 5.50
CA ALA A 160 -9.67 -1.77 5.16
C ALA A 160 -10.39 -2.62 4.09
N ALA A 161 -11.70 -2.83 4.24
CA ALA A 161 -12.50 -3.57 3.25
C ALA A 161 -12.53 -2.85 1.89
N GLU A 162 -12.65 -1.52 1.88
CA GLU A 162 -12.60 -0.71 0.66
C GLU A 162 -11.24 -0.80 -0.03
N ARG A 163 -10.14 -0.75 0.72
CA ARG A 163 -8.77 -0.91 0.20
C ARG A 163 -8.54 -2.30 -0.39
N VAL A 164 -8.99 -3.37 0.26
CA VAL A 164 -8.93 -4.74 -0.30
C VAL A 164 -9.78 -4.85 -1.57
N ALA A 165 -11.01 -4.33 -1.55
CA ALA A 165 -11.87 -4.34 -2.72
C ALA A 165 -11.28 -3.53 -3.88
N ARG A 166 -10.64 -2.39 -3.59
CA ARG A 166 -9.90 -1.58 -4.55
C ARG A 166 -8.74 -2.36 -5.14
N TRP A 167 -7.94 -3.02 -4.30
CA TRP A 167 -6.83 -3.85 -4.76
C TRP A 167 -7.29 -4.92 -5.74
N HIS A 168 -8.36 -5.65 -5.42
CA HIS A 168 -8.90 -6.65 -6.33
C HIS A 168 -9.39 -6.11 -7.67
N ARG A 169 -9.88 -4.86 -7.72
CA ARG A 169 -10.32 -4.21 -8.96
C ARG A 169 -9.17 -3.64 -9.78
N GLU A 170 -8.17 -3.06 -9.11
CA GLU A 170 -7.12 -2.25 -9.74
C GLU A 170 -5.79 -2.99 -9.90
N ARG A 171 -5.59 -4.15 -9.24
CA ARG A 171 -4.36 -4.94 -9.31
C ARG A 171 -3.97 -5.22 -10.76
N PRO A 172 -2.77 -4.80 -11.21
CA PRO A 172 -2.30 -5.17 -12.53
C PRO A 172 -2.13 -6.69 -12.69
N VAL A 173 -2.69 -7.23 -13.77
CA VAL A 173 -2.57 -8.67 -14.11
C VAL A 173 -1.14 -9.08 -14.46
N THR A 174 -0.26 -8.13 -14.78
CA THR A 174 1.14 -8.39 -15.11
C THR A 174 2.05 -8.10 -13.91
N LEU A 175 3.02 -8.98 -13.69
CA LEU A 175 4.12 -8.77 -12.77
C LEU A 175 4.97 -7.59 -13.27
N SER A 176 4.85 -6.45 -12.61
CA SER A 176 5.44 -5.19 -13.06
C SER A 176 5.72 -4.27 -11.89
N ASP A 177 6.62 -3.31 -12.07
CA ASP A 177 6.93 -2.35 -11.00
C ASP A 177 5.70 -1.52 -10.58
N PRO A 178 4.80 -1.07 -11.49
CA PRO A 178 3.55 -0.46 -11.07
C PRO A 178 2.70 -1.33 -10.16
N ARG A 179 2.67 -2.67 -10.34
CA ARG A 179 1.97 -3.57 -9.41
C ARG A 179 2.61 -3.52 -8.02
N LYS A 180 3.95 -3.53 -7.93
CA LYS A 180 4.68 -3.41 -6.65
C LYS A 180 4.33 -2.10 -5.93
N LEU A 181 4.34 -0.99 -6.66
CA LEU A 181 4.01 0.33 -6.12
C LEU A 181 2.54 0.42 -5.70
N MET A 182 1.61 0.01 -6.58
CA MET A 182 0.18 0.01 -6.28
C MET A 182 -0.16 -0.88 -5.08
N ALA A 183 0.50 -2.04 -4.94
CA ALA A 183 0.33 -2.90 -3.77
C ALA A 183 0.78 -2.17 -2.50
N ALA A 184 1.95 -1.52 -2.51
CA ALA A 184 2.45 -0.74 -1.36
C ALA A 184 1.50 0.38 -0.92
N VAL A 185 0.88 1.06 -1.88
CA VAL A 185 -0.02 2.20 -1.64
C VAL A 185 -1.41 1.73 -1.21
N ILE A 186 -2.02 0.80 -1.96
CA ILE A 186 -3.40 0.38 -1.74
C ILE A 186 -3.50 -0.52 -0.50
N LEU A 187 -2.51 -1.40 -0.27
CA LEU A 187 -2.50 -2.32 0.89
C LEU A 187 -1.87 -1.70 2.15
N LEU A 188 -1.62 -0.40 2.14
CA LEU A 188 -1.26 0.36 3.33
C LEU A 188 -2.44 0.28 4.32
N ALA A 189 -2.17 -0.18 5.54
CA ALA A 189 -3.15 -0.33 6.60
C ALA A 189 -3.00 0.74 7.68
N ALA A 190 -1.97 1.57 7.57
CA ALA A 190 -1.67 2.65 8.49
C ALA A 190 -2.16 3.98 7.94
N ARG A 191 -2.58 4.84 8.85
CA ARG A 191 -2.85 6.26 8.63
C ARG A 191 -2.43 7.04 9.86
N GLU A 192 -2.30 8.35 9.74
CA GLU A 192 -2.20 9.22 10.90
C GLU A 192 -3.46 9.21 11.76
N LYS A 193 -3.25 9.22 13.08
CA LYS A 193 -4.30 9.31 14.06
C LYS A 193 -4.86 10.73 14.11
N ARG A 194 -5.94 10.97 13.37
CA ARG A 194 -6.67 12.24 13.43
C ARG A 194 -7.24 12.45 14.84
N PHE A 195 -6.74 13.45 15.57
CA PHE A 195 -7.40 13.92 16.79
C PHE A 195 -8.76 14.52 16.41
N GLY A 196 -9.83 13.97 16.97
CA GLY A 196 -11.19 14.23 16.55
C GLY A 196 -11.55 15.72 16.51
N ILE A 197 -12.04 16.17 15.36
CA ILE A 197 -13.14 17.14 15.34
C ILE A 197 -14.39 16.30 15.63
N ASN A 198 -15.01 16.53 16.80
CA ASN A 198 -16.20 15.83 17.27
C ASN A 198 -17.25 15.65 16.15
N GLY A 199 -17.50 14.39 15.78
CA GLY A 199 -18.47 14.00 14.75
C GLY A 199 -19.72 13.29 15.27
N ASP A 200 -19.97 13.28 16.59
CA ASP A 200 -21.25 12.83 17.16
C ASP A 200 -22.05 14.04 17.65
N ALA A 201 -22.53 14.84 16.70
CA ALA A 201 -23.71 15.65 16.91
C ALA A 201 -24.93 14.83 16.48
N LEU A 202 -25.44 14.02 17.40
CA LEU A 202 -26.80 13.48 17.28
C LEU A 202 -27.77 14.67 17.11
N PRO A 203 -28.69 14.65 16.13
CA PRO A 203 -29.70 15.68 16.03
C PRO A 203 -30.56 15.61 17.28
N ARG A 204 -30.60 16.71 18.05
CA ARG A 204 -31.58 16.89 19.12
C ARG A 204 -32.96 16.85 18.46
N GLU A 205 -33.75 15.84 18.82
CA GLU A 205 -35.18 15.85 18.57
C GLU A 205 -35.75 17.11 19.25
N GLU A 206 -36.10 18.12 18.44
CA GLU A 206 -36.93 19.22 18.89
C GLU A 206 -38.33 18.68 19.16
N GLY A 207 -38.56 18.38 20.43
CA GLY A 207 -39.86 18.03 20.97
C GLY A 207 -40.89 19.12 20.65
N ARG A 208 -41.95 18.70 19.96
CA ARG A 208 -43.21 19.42 19.85
C ARG A 208 -43.71 19.83 21.23
N LEU A 209 -43.90 21.13 21.44
CA LEU A 209 -44.92 21.67 22.33
C LEU A 209 -45.52 22.92 21.66
N GLN A 210 -46.46 22.70 20.75
CA GLN A 210 -47.53 23.66 20.50
C GLN A 210 -48.68 23.32 21.45
N GLN A 211 -48.82 24.11 22.51
CA GLN A 211 -50.08 24.34 23.20
C GLN A 211 -50.12 25.80 23.65
N GLN A 212 -50.93 26.61 22.96
CA GLN A 212 -52.03 27.44 23.48
C GLN A 212 -52.45 28.46 22.40
#